data_AF-A0A968DSC7-F1
#
_entry.id   AF-A0A968DSC7-F1
#
_cell.length_a   1.000
_cell.length_b   1.000
_cell.length_c   1.000
_cell.angle_alpha   90.00
_cell.angle_beta   90.00
_cell.angle_gamma   90.00
#
_symmetry.space_group_name_H-M   'P 1'
#
loop_
_entity.id
_entity.type
_entity.pdbx_description
1 polymer ?
#
loop_
_entity_poly.entity_id
_entity_poly.type
_entity_poly.pdbx_seq_one_letter_code
_entity_poly.pdbx_strand_id
1 'polypeptide(L)' 'MDMQIKPPMLGDIYQAEYLIRETIYQTPLIKSPWLSKFCGSEIFLKLEGLQVTGS' A
#
# COMPACT_ATOMS: atom_id res chain seq x y z
N MET A 1 -18.72 -28.72 -1.95
CA MET A 1 -18.42 -27.97 -0.71
C MET A 1 -18.39 -26.52 -1.12
N ASP A 2 -19.41 -25.75 -0.74
CA ASP A 2 -19.42 -24.32 -0.98
C ASP A 2 -18.41 -23.66 -0.05
N MET A 3 -17.35 -23.09 -0.63
CA MET A 3 -16.35 -22.37 0.14
C MET A 3 -16.93 -20.99 0.46
N GLN A 4 -17.43 -20.82 1.68
CA GLN A 4 -17.84 -19.51 2.18
C GLN A 4 -16.60 -18.60 2.27
N ILE A 5 -16.48 -17.64 1.36
CA ILE A 5 -15.45 -16.59 1.44
C ILE A 5 -15.93 -15.54 2.43
N LYS A 6 -15.27 -15.49 3.59
CA LYS A 6 -15.48 -14.45 4.59
C LYS A 6 -14.71 -13.18 4.15
N PRO A 7 -15.28 -11.97 4.31
CA PRO A 7 -14.53 -10.75 4.07
C PRO A 7 -13.35 -10.63 5.03
N PRO A 8 -12.19 -10.12 4.57
CA PRO A 8 -11.03 -9.93 5.42
C PRO A 8 -11.32 -8.88 6.50
N MET A 9 -10.75 -9.11 7.67
CA MET A 9 -10.72 -8.19 8.79
C MET A 9 -9.34 -7.54 8.91
N LEU A 10 -9.25 -6.52 9.75
CA LEU A 10 -8.00 -5.83 10.03
C LEU A 10 -6.87 -6.77 10.48
N GLY A 11 -7.20 -7.84 11.22
CA GLY A 11 -6.23 -8.86 11.64
C GLY A 11 -5.56 -9.59 10.46
N ASP A 12 -6.29 -9.82 9.36
CA ASP A 12 -5.76 -10.48 8.18
C ASP A 12 -4.72 -9.58 7.47
N ILE A 13 -4.92 -8.26 7.52
CA ILE A 13 -3.97 -7.28 6.95
C ILE A 13 -2.68 -7.24 7.77
N TYR A 14 -2.76 -7.25 9.10
CA TYR A 14 -1.57 -7.31 9.96
C TYR A 14 -0.81 -8.62 9.77
N GLN A 15 -1.51 -9.73 9.60
CA GLN A 15 -0.88 -11.00 9.29
C GLN A 15 -0.18 -10.95 7.91
N ALA A 16 -0.84 -10.38 6.91
CA ALA A 16 -0.25 -10.22 5.58
C ALA A 16 1.03 -9.35 5.62
N GLU A 17 1.00 -8.21 6.33
CA GLU A 17 2.17 -7.35 6.52
C GLU A 17 3.35 -8.12 7.11
N TYR A 18 3.11 -8.86 8.20
CA TYR A 18 4.14 -9.66 8.85
C TYR A 18 4.77 -10.70 7.90
N LEU A 19 3.95 -11.36 7.08
CA LEU A 19 4.41 -12.40 6.16
C LEU A 19 5.30 -11.86 5.03
N ILE A 20 5.00 -10.66 4.51
CA ILE A 20 5.68 -10.14 3.31
C ILE A 20 6.84 -9.19 3.61
N ARG A 21 6.93 -8.64 4.84
CA ARG A 21 7.83 -7.52 5.20
C ARG A 21 9.30 -7.70 4.83
N GLU A 22 9.82 -8.94 4.85
CA GLU A 22 11.23 -9.24 4.54
C GLU A 22 11.47 -9.43 3.04
N THR A 23 10.41 -9.50 2.25
CA THR A 23 10.45 -9.81 0.81
C THR A 23 10.03 -8.66 -0.09
N ILE A 24 9.37 -7.64 0.47
CA ILE A 24 8.95 -6.44 -0.25
C ILE A 24 9.81 -5.25 0.13
N TYR A 25 9.84 -4.23 -0.71
CA TYR A 25 10.37 -2.92 -0.35
C TYR A 25 9.33 -2.12 0.42
N GLN A 26 9.78 -1.48 1.50
CA GLN A 26 9.03 -0.38 2.12
C GLN A 26 9.16 0.86 1.23
N THR A 27 8.30 0.93 0.22
CA THR A 27 8.31 2.02 -0.77
C THR A 27 8.12 3.38 -0.08
N PRO A 28 8.76 4.44 -0.57
CA PRO A 28 8.69 5.74 0.08
C PRO A 28 7.30 6.35 -0.05
N LEU A 29 6.95 7.16 0.95
CA LEU A 29 5.79 8.05 0.93
C LEU A 29 6.30 9.48 0.72
N ILE A 30 6.13 10.02 -0.48
CA ILE A 30 6.73 11.30 -0.87
C ILE A 30 5.64 12.35 -1.10
N LYS A 31 5.81 13.55 -0.52
CA LYS A 31 4.93 14.68 -0.83
C LYS A 31 5.09 15.10 -2.28
N SER A 32 3.99 15.28 -3.00
CA SER A 32 4.01 15.86 -4.34
C SER A 32 3.70 17.36 -4.27
N PRO A 33 4.68 18.26 -4.50
CA PRO A 33 4.42 19.70 -4.43
C PRO A 33 3.42 20.16 -5.49
N TRP A 34 3.53 19.60 -6.69
CA TRP A 34 2.64 19.95 -7.79
C TRP A 34 1.20 19.53 -7.52
N LEU A 35 0.97 18.26 -7.13
CA LEU A 35 -0.38 17.78 -6.82
C LEU A 35 -0.96 18.49 -5.60
N SER A 36 -0.14 18.74 -4.58
CA SER A 36 -0.62 19.45 -3.40
C SER A 36 -1.11 20.85 -3.73
N LYS A 37 -0.36 21.57 -4.58
CA LYS A 37 -0.77 22.89 -5.08
C LYS A 37 -2.04 22.81 -5.94
N PHE A 38 -2.11 21.83 -6.82
CA PHE A 38 -3.22 21.66 -7.75
C PHE A 38 -4.54 21.32 -7.02
N CYS A 39 -4.49 20.42 -6.04
CA CYS A 39 -5.66 20.00 -5.27
C CYS A 39 -6.03 20.96 -4.12
N GLY A 40 -5.14 21.88 -3.74
CA GLY A 40 -5.33 22.75 -2.58
C GLY A 40 -5.27 22.00 -1.23
N SER A 41 -4.64 20.82 -1.20
CA SER A 41 -4.51 19.95 -0.04
C SER A 41 -3.14 19.29 0.00
N GLU A 42 -2.73 18.66 1.11
CA GLU A 42 -1.48 17.91 1.13
C GLU A 42 -1.65 16.55 0.46
N ILE A 43 -0.90 16.32 -0.62
CA ILE A 43 -0.93 15.07 -1.38
C ILE A 43 0.41 14.36 -1.27
N PHE A 44 0.37 13.12 -0.81
CA PHE A 44 1.51 12.22 -0.71
C PHE A 44 1.31 11.03 -1.64
N LEU A 45 2.41 10.60 -2.26
CA LEU A 45 2.45 9.49 -3.20
C LEU A 45 3.14 8.30 -2.54
N LYS A 46 2.42 7.18 -2.48
CA LYS A 46 2.97 5.86 -2.13
C LYS A 46 3.48 5.21 -3.41
N LEU A 47 4.80 5.12 -3.55
CA LEU A 47 5.42 4.77 -4.84
C LEU A 47 5.54 3.25 -5.06
N GLU A 48 4.42 2.54 -5.18
CA GLU A 48 4.43 1.08 -5.49
C GLU A 48 5.00 0.75 -6.87
N GLY A 49 5.11 1.72 -7.78
CA GLY A 49 5.88 1.54 -9.02
C GLY A 49 7.38 1.25 -8.79
N LEU A 50 7.89 1.47 -7.57
CA LEU A 50 9.25 1.11 -7.15
C LEU A 50 9.32 -0.24 -6.42
N GLN A 51 8.19 -0.93 -6.25
CA GLN A 51 8.13 -2.24 -5.60
C GLN A 51 8.90 -3.29 -6.41
N VAL A 52 9.23 -4.42 -5.77
CA VAL A 52 9.69 -5.62 -6.47
C VAL A 52 8.69 -5.96 -7.58
N THR A 53 9.17 -6.17 -8.81
CA THR A 53 8.39 -6.38 -10.04
C THR A 53 7.71 -5.14 -10.66
N GLY A 54 7.71 -3.99 -9.98
CA GLY A 54 7.23 -2.71 -10.53
C GLY A 54 5.74 -2.40 -10.31
N SER A 55 5.03 -3.20 -9.51
CA SER A 55 3.64 -2.96 -9.09
C SER A 55 3.27 -3.71 -7.81
#